data_AF-A0A374W8S4-F1
#
_entry.id   AF-A0A374W8S4-F1
#
_cell.length_a   1.000
_cell.length_b   1.000
_cell.length_c   1.000
_cell.angle_alpha   90.00
_cell.angle_beta   90.00
_cell.angle_gamma   90.00
#
_symmetry.space_group_name_H-M   'P 1'
#
loop_
_entity.id
_entity.type
_entity.pdbx_description
1 polymer ?
#
loop_
_entity_poly.entity_id
_entity_poly.type
_entity_poly.pdbx_seq_one_letter_code
_entity_poly.pdbx_strand_id
1 'polypeptide(L)'
;MKHIKNQITKLEYNPFSHRLYFLTNALLCYNFDTFDFKIDNNPLGEPILSKIQNVKITDNNDKIELDTVFRRKERHIVLDCYNTINQYIYKLFATLQKLQFHIRKEDMDRIVIIVENDVISEIEVYKRSLETNELLDTLTINRLENNLYLEEFCPYRKSLIEKVAFDGKAILLKTEEKERMFQFDIQDLIFDCFKNILIDSCMSLNNILLTRSR
;
A
#
# COMPACT_ATOMS: atom_id res chain seq x y z
N MET A 1 5.14 23.63 -17.33
CA MET A 1 4.61 22.32 -16.92
C MET A 1 5.64 21.64 -16.05
N LYS A 2 5.34 21.28 -14.80
CA LYS A 2 6.33 20.61 -13.92
C LYS A 2 6.03 19.11 -13.93
N HIS A 3 6.79 18.35 -14.72
CA HIS A 3 6.82 16.89 -14.57
C HIS A 3 7.55 16.57 -13.28
N ILE A 4 6.93 15.76 -12.43
CA ILE A 4 7.49 15.41 -11.13
C ILE A 4 7.71 13.90 -11.13
N LYS A 5 8.94 13.47 -11.45
CA LYS A 5 9.32 12.04 -11.54
C LYS A 5 9.23 11.38 -10.17
N ASN A 6 8.37 10.37 -10.03
CA ASN A 6 8.08 9.69 -8.77
C ASN A 6 9.35 9.05 -8.19
N GLN A 7 9.75 9.40 -6.96
CA GLN A 7 10.98 8.87 -6.35
C GLN A 7 10.71 7.86 -5.23
N ILE A 8 9.55 7.91 -4.57
CA ILE A 8 9.10 6.92 -3.58
C ILE A 8 7.58 6.84 -3.67
N THR A 9 7.03 5.61 -3.69
CA THR A 9 5.58 5.40 -3.58
C THR A 9 5.28 4.68 -2.28
N LYS A 10 4.53 5.31 -1.37
CA LYS A 10 4.03 4.66 -0.15
C LYS A 10 2.51 4.55 -0.23
N LEU A 11 2.01 3.35 0.00
CA LEU A 11 0.59 3.05 0.22
C LEU A 11 0.39 2.82 1.71
N GLU A 12 -0.51 3.57 2.33
CA GLU A 12 -0.88 3.38 3.73
C GLU A 12 -2.39 3.29 3.88
N TYR A 13 -2.88 2.10 4.16
CA TYR A 13 -4.25 1.84 4.57
C TYR A 13 -4.32 1.80 6.08
N ASN A 14 -5.15 2.67 6.68
CA ASN A 14 -5.35 2.68 8.12
C ASN A 14 -6.85 2.85 8.43
N PRO A 15 -7.55 1.78 8.84
CA PRO A 15 -8.97 1.85 9.13
C PRO A 15 -9.27 2.79 10.31
N PHE A 16 -8.38 2.86 11.32
CA PHE A 16 -8.57 3.69 12.51
C PHE A 16 -8.43 5.20 12.26
N SER A 17 -7.64 5.60 11.25
CA SER A 17 -7.51 7.02 10.90
C SER A 17 -8.58 7.50 9.92
N HIS A 18 -9.45 6.59 9.46
CA HIS A 18 -10.43 6.84 8.40
C HIS A 18 -9.77 7.43 7.14
N ARG A 19 -8.53 7.02 6.83
CA ARG A 19 -7.80 7.50 5.64
C ARG A 19 -6.96 6.43 4.98
N LEU A 20 -6.90 6.52 3.66
CA LEU A 20 -5.97 5.78 2.82
C LEU A 20 -5.07 6.76 2.10
N TYR A 21 -3.78 6.63 2.32
CA TYR A 21 -2.78 7.51 1.77
C TYR A 21 -2.02 6.84 0.63
N PHE A 22 -1.84 7.60 -0.43
CA PHE A 22 -0.96 7.31 -1.55
C PHE A 22 0.07 8.43 -1.57
N LEU A 23 1.19 8.20 -0.91
CA LEU A 23 2.32 9.11 -0.97
C LEU A 23 3.04 8.85 -2.30
N THR A 24 2.84 9.75 -3.23
CA THR A 24 3.77 10.00 -4.33
C THR A 24 4.53 11.28 -4.02
N ASN A 25 5.18 11.90 -5.00
CA ASN A 25 5.61 13.28 -4.89
C ASN A 25 4.48 14.29 -4.54
N ALA A 26 3.22 13.87 -4.63
CA ALA A 26 2.07 14.49 -3.96
C ALA A 26 1.44 13.48 -2.99
N LEU A 27 1.09 13.91 -1.76
CA LEU A 27 0.36 13.07 -0.81
C LEU A 27 -1.13 13.10 -1.16
N LEU A 28 -1.59 12.08 -1.89
CA LEU A 28 -3.01 11.85 -2.14
C LEU A 28 -3.61 11.12 -0.94
N CYS A 29 -4.75 11.58 -0.46
CA CYS A 29 -5.49 11.02 0.66
C CYS A 29 -6.92 10.73 0.20
N TYR A 30 -7.33 9.47 0.23
CA TYR A 30 -8.73 9.11 0.15
C TYR A 30 -9.37 9.25 1.54
N ASN A 31 -10.43 10.05 1.62
CA ASN A 31 -11.20 10.22 2.83
C ASN A 31 -12.44 9.30 2.76
N PHE A 32 -12.55 8.35 3.68
CA PHE A 32 -13.64 7.38 3.68
C PHE A 32 -14.99 7.96 4.13
N ASP A 33 -15.03 9.14 4.73
CA ASP A 33 -16.28 9.81 5.12
C ASP A 33 -16.88 10.64 3.97
N THR A 34 -16.01 11.20 3.11
CA THR A 34 -16.43 12.03 1.96
C THR A 34 -16.33 11.32 0.61
N PHE A 35 -15.78 10.11 0.57
CA PHE A 35 -15.61 9.27 -0.62
C PHE A 35 -14.87 9.97 -1.76
N ASP A 36 -13.93 10.85 -1.41
CA ASP A 36 -13.17 11.63 -2.38
C ASP A 36 -11.69 11.63 -2.06
N PHE A 37 -10.90 11.77 -3.12
CA PHE A 37 -9.48 12.02 -2.99
C PHE A 37 -9.21 13.52 -2.79
N LYS A 38 -8.28 13.81 -1.90
CA LYS A 38 -7.76 15.14 -1.62
C LYS A 38 -6.24 15.11 -1.62
N ILE A 39 -5.60 16.24 -1.87
CA ILE A 39 -4.17 16.41 -1.65
C ILE A 39 -3.93 17.01 -0.30
N ASP A 40 -3.07 16.37 0.47
CA ASP A 40 -2.55 16.94 1.71
C ASP A 40 -1.37 17.89 1.41
N ASN A 41 -1.57 19.16 1.73
CA ASN A 41 -0.58 20.21 1.56
C ASN A 41 0.44 20.29 2.69
N ASN A 42 0.20 19.58 3.80
CA ASN A 42 1.04 19.59 4.99
C ASN A 42 1.28 18.17 5.50
N PRO A 43 1.93 17.30 4.69
CA PRO A 43 2.12 15.89 5.02
C PRO A 43 2.96 15.64 6.28
N LEU A 44 3.71 16.64 6.75
CA LEU A 44 4.59 16.57 7.93
C LEU A 44 3.95 17.17 9.19
N GLY A 45 2.72 17.68 9.11
CA GLY A 45 2.02 18.29 10.23
C GLY A 45 0.53 17.95 10.19
N GLU A 46 -0.31 18.85 10.71
CA GLU A 46 -1.76 18.69 10.60
C GLU A 46 -2.20 18.73 9.13
N PRO A 47 -2.93 17.72 8.64
CA PRO A 47 -3.30 17.62 7.24
C PRO A 47 -4.11 18.82 6.74
N ILE A 48 -3.66 19.42 5.64
CA ILE A 48 -4.36 20.51 4.96
C ILE A 48 -4.85 20.00 3.61
N LEU A 49 -6.08 19.48 3.61
CA LEU A 49 -6.66 18.78 2.48
C LEU A 49 -7.26 19.74 1.44
N SER A 50 -6.79 19.67 0.20
CA SER A 50 -7.36 20.37 -0.95
C SER A 50 -8.03 19.39 -1.91
N LYS A 51 -9.17 19.78 -2.48
CA LYS A 51 -9.87 18.95 -3.46
C LYS A 51 -8.99 18.74 -4.71
N ILE A 52 -9.16 17.59 -5.34
CA ILE A 52 -8.69 17.36 -6.71
C ILE A 52 -9.85 17.46 -7.68
N GLN A 53 -9.56 17.82 -8.92
CA GLN A 53 -10.52 18.03 -9.99
C GLN A 53 -9.96 17.47 -11.30
N ASN A 54 -10.85 17.29 -12.29
CA ASN A 54 -10.48 16.86 -13.65
C ASN A 54 -9.59 15.61 -13.69
N VAL A 55 -9.85 14.66 -12.79
CA VAL A 55 -9.07 13.42 -12.68
C VAL A 55 -9.22 12.61 -13.96
N LYS A 56 -8.10 12.33 -14.63
CA LYS A 56 -8.02 11.43 -15.78
C LYS A 56 -7.05 10.31 -15.45
N ILE A 57 -7.46 9.09 -15.76
CA ILE A 57 -6.65 7.89 -15.57
C ILE A 57 -6.63 7.17 -16.92
N THR A 58 -5.45 6.73 -17.36
CA THR A 58 -5.31 5.95 -18.58
C THR A 58 -5.86 4.53 -18.39
N ASP A 59 -6.33 3.90 -19.48
CA ASP A 59 -7.00 2.59 -19.41
C ASP A 59 -6.09 1.46 -18.88
N ASN A 60 -4.78 1.59 -19.08
CA ASN A 60 -3.76 0.67 -18.59
C ASN A 60 -3.25 1.01 -17.17
N ASN A 61 -3.81 2.04 -16.50
CA ASN A 61 -3.41 2.53 -15.18
C ASN A 61 -1.93 2.94 -15.08
N ASP A 62 -1.32 3.38 -16.19
CA ASP A 62 0.06 3.84 -16.21
C ASP A 62 0.21 5.34 -15.90
N LYS A 63 -0.91 6.09 -15.86
CA LYS A 63 -0.87 7.54 -15.71
C LYS A 63 -2.12 8.07 -15.02
N ILE A 64 -1.90 9.02 -14.12
CA ILE A 64 -2.95 9.81 -13.47
C ILE A 64 -2.66 11.29 -13.73
N GLU A 65 -3.64 12.00 -14.27
CA GLU A 65 -3.62 13.45 -14.39
C GLU A 65 -4.72 14.05 -13.53
N LEU A 66 -4.42 15.14 -12.83
CA LEU A 66 -5.41 15.83 -11.99
C LEU A 66 -5.05 17.30 -11.84
N ASP A 67 -6.06 18.10 -11.54
CA ASP A 67 -5.91 19.49 -11.16
C ASP A 67 -6.19 19.66 -9.66
N THR A 68 -5.47 20.57 -9.02
CA THR A 68 -5.63 20.84 -7.59
C THR A 68 -5.09 22.21 -7.21
N VAL A 69 -5.35 22.63 -5.97
CA VAL A 69 -4.69 23.77 -5.35
C VAL A 69 -3.63 23.24 -4.40
N PHE A 70 -2.36 23.44 -4.76
CA PHE A 70 -1.23 23.10 -3.89
C PHE A 70 -0.50 24.36 -3.43
N ARG A 71 -0.36 24.55 -2.11
CA ARG A 71 0.23 25.75 -1.50
C ARG A 71 -0.33 27.06 -2.10
N ARG A 72 -1.66 27.17 -2.16
CA ARG A 72 -2.42 28.33 -2.70
C ARG A 72 -2.19 28.63 -4.19
N LYS A 73 -1.68 27.67 -4.96
CA LYS A 73 -1.53 27.81 -6.42
C LYS A 73 -2.21 26.65 -7.11
N GLU A 74 -2.94 26.93 -8.18
CA GLU A 74 -3.43 25.89 -9.07
C GLU A 74 -2.24 25.13 -9.67
N ARG A 75 -2.37 23.81 -9.70
CA ARG A 75 -1.38 22.89 -10.24
C ARG A 75 -2.11 21.84 -11.05
N HIS A 76 -1.58 21.62 -12.25
CA HIS A 76 -1.78 20.38 -12.97
C HIS A 76 -0.70 19.39 -12.54
N ILE A 77 -1.12 18.23 -12.03
CA ILE A 77 -0.25 17.15 -11.58
C ILE A 77 -0.39 15.98 -12.56
N VAL A 78 0.75 15.49 -13.02
CA VAL A 78 0.86 14.27 -13.82
C VAL A 78 1.69 13.28 -13.04
N LEU A 79 1.11 12.13 -12.76
CA LEU A 79 1.75 11.00 -12.09
C LEU A 79 1.89 9.90 -13.13
N ASP A 80 3.13 9.65 -13.57
CA ASP A 80 3.47 8.59 -14.50
C ASP A 80 4.00 7.36 -13.72
N CYS A 81 3.56 6.18 -14.14
CA CYS A 81 3.93 4.91 -13.56
C CYS A 81 4.83 4.12 -14.54
N TYR A 82 6.05 3.80 -14.10
CA TYR A 82 7.04 3.11 -14.91
C TYR A 82 7.21 1.62 -14.57
N ASN A 83 6.49 1.11 -13.57
CA ASN A 83 6.63 -0.26 -13.09
C ASN A 83 5.28 -0.91 -12.77
N THR A 84 5.26 -2.24 -12.72
CA THR A 84 4.07 -3.06 -12.47
C THR A 84 3.48 -2.87 -11.05
N ILE A 85 4.32 -2.70 -10.04
CA ILE A 85 3.90 -2.49 -8.64
C ILE A 85 3.03 -1.23 -8.51
N ASN A 86 3.48 -0.11 -9.06
CA ASN A 86 2.77 1.16 -9.05
C ASN A 86 1.49 1.11 -9.90
N GLN A 87 1.41 0.24 -10.93
CA GLN A 87 0.18 0.03 -11.68
C GLN A 87 -0.92 -0.58 -10.80
N TYR A 88 -0.59 -1.47 -9.86
CA TYR A 88 -1.57 -1.98 -8.89
C TYR A 88 -2.11 -0.87 -7.98
N ILE A 89 -1.23 0.03 -7.54
CA ILE A 89 -1.58 1.19 -6.72
C ILE A 89 -2.47 2.16 -7.52
N TYR A 90 -2.16 2.44 -8.78
CA TYR A 90 -2.95 3.33 -9.63
C TYR A 90 -4.30 2.71 -9.99
N LYS A 91 -4.34 1.39 -10.20
CA LYS A 91 -5.59 0.65 -10.37
C LYS A 91 -6.47 0.74 -9.12
N LEU A 92 -5.89 0.66 -7.92
CA LEU A 92 -6.62 0.85 -6.67
C LEU A 92 -7.19 2.27 -6.59
N PHE A 93 -6.38 3.30 -6.87
CA PHE A 93 -6.85 4.70 -6.96
C PHE A 93 -8.01 4.85 -7.95
N ALA A 94 -7.87 4.31 -9.15
CA ALA A 94 -8.87 4.37 -10.21
C ALA A 94 -10.19 3.70 -9.83
N THR A 95 -10.09 2.58 -9.10
CA THR A 95 -11.24 1.84 -8.60
C THR A 95 -11.95 2.64 -7.51
N LEU A 96 -11.20 3.19 -6.55
CA LEU A 96 -11.76 4.00 -5.47
C LEU A 96 -12.39 5.30 -5.97
N GLN A 97 -11.87 5.93 -7.01
CA GLN A 97 -12.50 7.11 -7.64
C GLN A 97 -13.92 6.85 -8.16
N LYS A 98 -14.21 5.60 -8.55
CA LYS A 98 -15.50 5.19 -9.12
C LYS A 98 -16.44 4.61 -8.07
N LEU A 99 -15.94 4.29 -6.87
CA LEU A 99 -16.68 3.62 -5.82
C LEU A 99 -16.87 4.54 -4.63
N GLN A 100 -18.06 4.49 -4.02
CA GLN A 100 -18.23 4.97 -2.65
C GLN A 100 -17.71 3.91 -1.68
N PHE A 101 -16.39 3.79 -1.61
CA PHE A 101 -15.75 2.76 -0.79
C PHE A 101 -15.80 3.16 0.69
N HIS A 102 -16.44 2.31 1.51
CA HIS A 102 -16.58 2.48 2.95
C HIS A 102 -15.68 1.48 3.68
N ILE A 103 -14.97 1.95 4.72
CA ILE A 103 -14.30 1.07 5.68
C ILE A 103 -15.35 0.18 6.36
N ARG A 104 -15.05 -1.12 6.49
CA ARG A 104 -15.86 -2.04 7.31
C ARG A 104 -15.53 -1.87 8.78
N LYS A 105 -16.51 -2.12 9.65
CA LYS A 105 -16.28 -2.06 11.11
C LYS A 105 -15.30 -3.12 11.60
N GLU A 106 -15.19 -4.22 10.84
CA GLU A 106 -14.36 -5.37 11.15
C GLU A 106 -12.93 -5.23 10.61
N ASP A 107 -12.59 -4.12 9.93
CA ASP A 107 -11.24 -3.90 9.42
C ASP A 107 -10.29 -3.52 10.57
N MET A 108 -9.36 -4.42 10.89
CA MET A 108 -8.47 -4.31 12.06
C MET A 108 -7.02 -3.98 11.70
N ASP A 109 -6.63 -4.22 10.44
CA ASP A 109 -5.22 -4.13 10.06
C ASP A 109 -4.89 -2.78 9.41
N ARG A 110 -3.86 -2.14 9.96
CA ARG A 110 -3.14 -1.07 9.25
C ARG A 110 -2.07 -1.72 8.37
N ILE A 111 -2.06 -1.36 7.09
CA ILE A 111 -1.07 -1.83 6.12
C ILE A 111 -0.28 -0.63 5.61
N VAL A 112 1.05 -0.76 5.65
CA VAL A 112 1.99 0.18 5.05
C VAL A 112 2.83 -0.59 4.05
N ILE A 113 2.90 -0.10 2.81
CA ILE A 113 3.75 -0.64 1.76
C ILE A 113 4.59 0.52 1.24
N ILE A 114 5.91 0.36 1.27
CA ILE A 114 6.88 1.34 0.78
C ILE A 114 7.58 0.76 -0.44
N VAL A 115 7.54 1.50 -1.54
CA VAL A 115 8.15 1.16 -2.82
C VAL A 115 9.20 2.21 -3.14
N GLU A 116 10.44 1.77 -3.30
CA GLU A 116 11.59 2.61 -3.62
C GLU A 116 12.27 2.05 -4.86
N ASN A 117 12.61 2.91 -5.82
CA ASN A 117 13.24 2.50 -7.08
C ASN A 117 12.54 1.31 -7.74
N ASP A 118 11.20 1.37 -7.79
CA ASP A 118 10.35 0.40 -8.46
C ASP A 118 10.32 -1.01 -7.82
N VAL A 119 10.83 -1.17 -6.60
CA VAL A 119 10.76 -2.42 -5.82
C VAL A 119 10.16 -2.17 -4.44
N ILE A 120 9.51 -3.18 -3.85
CA ILE A 120 9.14 -3.12 -2.43
C ILE A 120 10.42 -2.94 -1.62
N SER A 121 10.45 -1.88 -0.81
CA SER A 121 11.47 -1.67 0.22
C SER A 121 11.01 -2.31 1.53
N GLU A 122 9.75 -2.04 1.90
CA GLU A 122 9.17 -2.48 3.18
C GLU A 122 7.66 -2.71 3.08
N ILE A 123 7.18 -3.70 3.82
CA ILE A 123 5.77 -3.92 4.14
C ILE A 123 5.66 -4.04 5.65
N GLU A 124 4.75 -3.30 6.24
CA GLU A 124 4.35 -3.45 7.63
C GLU A 124 2.84 -3.66 7.74
N VAL A 125 2.44 -4.61 8.56
CA VAL A 125 1.05 -4.84 8.93
C VAL A 125 0.94 -4.85 10.44
N TYR A 126 0.03 -4.04 10.97
CA TYR A 126 -0.25 -3.95 12.39
C TYR A 126 -1.71 -4.32 12.62
N LYS A 127 -1.95 -5.47 13.27
CA LYS A 127 -3.29 -5.91 13.65
C LYS A 127 -3.61 -5.39 15.04
N ARG A 128 -4.69 -4.62 15.18
CA ARG A 128 -5.11 -4.05 16.48
C ARG A 128 -6.52 -4.47 16.85
N SER A 129 -6.73 -4.75 18.14
CA SER A 129 -8.05 -5.01 18.70
C SER A 129 -9.00 -3.84 18.45
N LEU A 130 -10.21 -4.10 17.95
CA LEU A 130 -11.23 -3.06 17.77
C LEU A 130 -11.73 -2.50 19.11
N GLU A 131 -11.71 -3.32 20.16
CA GLU A 131 -12.24 -2.95 21.47
C GLU A 131 -11.22 -2.18 22.31
N THR A 132 -9.97 -2.67 22.35
CA THR A 132 -8.93 -2.14 23.25
C THR A 132 -7.88 -1.30 22.52
N ASN A 133 -7.87 -1.31 21.18
CA ASN A 133 -6.82 -0.73 20.34
C ASN A 133 -5.40 -1.29 20.62
N GLU A 134 -5.31 -2.41 21.35
CA GLU A 134 -4.05 -3.09 21.65
C GLU A 134 -3.50 -3.77 20.40
N LEU A 135 -2.17 -3.79 20.27
CA LEU A 135 -1.49 -4.50 19.20
C LEU A 135 -1.59 -6.01 19.46
N LEU A 136 -2.23 -6.73 18.55
CA LEU A 136 -2.45 -8.17 18.64
C LEU A 136 -1.39 -8.96 17.88
N ASP A 137 -1.01 -8.47 16.69
CA ASP A 137 -0.04 -9.13 15.84
C ASP A 137 0.61 -8.14 14.87
N THR A 138 1.80 -8.50 14.38
CA THR A 138 2.53 -7.75 13.36
C THR A 138 3.07 -8.66 12.29
N LEU A 139 3.12 -8.15 11.05
CA LEU A 139 3.86 -8.75 9.96
C LEU A 139 4.75 -7.67 9.35
N THR A 140 6.06 -7.87 9.39
CA THR A 140 7.03 -6.97 8.75
C THR A 140 7.85 -7.75 7.74
N ILE A 141 7.80 -7.31 6.48
CA ILE A 141 8.59 -7.86 5.38
C ILE A 141 9.49 -6.76 4.84
N ASN A 142 10.79 -6.96 4.92
CA ASN A 142 11.78 -6.00 4.47
C ASN A 142 12.58 -6.57 3.31
N ARG A 143 12.78 -5.77 2.26
CA ARG A 143 13.69 -6.11 1.16
C ARG A 143 15.08 -5.61 1.50
N LEU A 144 16.06 -6.50 1.45
CA LEU A 144 17.46 -6.12 1.40
C LEU A 144 18.08 -6.71 0.15
N GLU A 145 18.71 -5.86 -0.65
CA GLU A 145 19.29 -6.24 -1.94
C GLU A 145 18.22 -6.93 -2.82
N ASN A 146 18.42 -8.20 -3.15
CA ASN A 146 17.52 -9.02 -3.95
C ASN A 146 16.85 -10.13 -3.13
N ASN A 147 16.58 -9.88 -1.85
CA ASN A 147 15.99 -10.85 -0.95
C ASN A 147 14.88 -10.21 -0.11
N LEU A 148 13.82 -10.97 0.18
CA LEU A 148 12.81 -10.59 1.16
C LEU A 148 13.08 -11.30 2.48
N TYR A 149 12.92 -10.57 3.56
CA TYR A 149 13.11 -11.06 4.92
C TYR A 149 11.87 -10.83 5.75
N LEU A 150 11.51 -11.82 6.55
CA LEU A 150 10.56 -11.67 7.64
C LEU A 150 11.31 -11.06 8.82
N GLU A 151 10.82 -9.94 9.33
CA GLU A 151 11.34 -9.31 10.54
C GLU A 151 10.38 -9.51 11.70
N GLU A 152 10.96 -9.84 12.85
CA GLU A 152 10.26 -10.06 14.10
C GLU A 152 10.90 -9.25 15.19
N PHE A 153 10.07 -8.68 16.06
CA PHE A 153 10.50 -7.85 17.17
C PHE A 153 10.27 -8.63 18.47
N CYS A 154 11.31 -8.70 19.31
CA CYS A 154 11.32 -9.37 20.63
C CYS A 154 11.22 -10.91 20.61
N PRO A 155 12.35 -11.63 20.43
CA PRO A 155 13.69 -11.11 20.13
C PRO A 155 13.74 -10.57 18.69
N TYR A 156 14.57 -9.56 18.45
CA TYR A 156 14.78 -9.09 17.09
C TYR A 156 15.39 -10.21 16.24
N ARG A 157 14.71 -10.58 15.17
CA ARG A 157 15.18 -11.58 14.20
C ARG A 157 14.84 -11.15 12.79
N LYS A 158 15.73 -11.50 11.87
CA LYS A 158 15.56 -11.29 10.44
C LYS A 158 15.84 -12.60 9.72
N SER A 159 14.81 -13.18 9.11
CA SER A 159 14.87 -14.50 8.50
C SER A 159 14.56 -14.42 7.02
N LEU A 160 15.41 -15.01 6.17
CA LEU A 160 15.20 -15.04 4.72
C LEU A 160 13.89 -15.78 4.40
N ILE A 161 13.05 -15.16 3.59
CA ILE A 161 11.82 -15.79 3.10
C ILE A 161 12.16 -16.65 1.89
N GLU A 162 11.96 -17.95 2.02
CA GLU A 162 12.21 -18.94 0.96
C GLU A 162 10.95 -19.23 0.14
N LYS A 163 9.78 -19.09 0.76
CA LYS A 163 8.50 -19.40 0.13
C LYS A 163 7.41 -18.45 0.59
N VAL A 164 6.58 -18.04 -0.36
CA VAL A 164 5.34 -17.29 -0.10
C VAL A 164 4.17 -18.05 -0.69
N ALA A 165 3.15 -18.25 0.14
CA ALA A 165 1.84 -18.78 -0.24
C ALA A 165 0.75 -17.84 0.28
N PHE A 166 -0.39 -17.87 -0.40
CA PHE A 166 -1.61 -17.25 0.09
C PHE A 166 -2.64 -18.34 0.27
N ASP A 167 -3.50 -18.24 1.28
CA ASP A 167 -4.67 -19.11 1.46
C ASP A 167 -5.85 -18.24 1.87
N GLY A 168 -6.79 -18.00 0.95
CA GLY A 168 -7.82 -16.97 1.13
C GLY A 168 -7.21 -15.60 1.46
N LYS A 169 -7.52 -15.08 2.65
CA LYS A 169 -6.97 -13.85 3.23
C LYS A 169 -5.80 -14.08 4.20
N ALA A 170 -5.20 -15.26 4.19
CA ALA A 170 -3.98 -15.52 4.91
C ALA A 170 -2.77 -15.46 3.98
N ILE A 171 -1.62 -15.05 4.53
CA ILE A 171 -0.30 -15.26 3.93
C ILE A 171 0.46 -16.30 4.76
N LEU A 172 1.14 -17.20 4.08
CA LEU A 172 2.05 -18.18 4.66
C LEU A 172 3.46 -17.88 4.14
N LEU A 173 4.35 -17.57 5.08
CA LEU A 173 5.75 -17.26 4.83
C LEU A 173 6.60 -18.37 5.42
N LYS A 174 7.39 -19.04 4.57
CA LYS A 174 8.35 -20.04 5.03
C LYS A 174 9.76 -19.45 5.03
N THR A 175 10.46 -19.66 6.13
CA THR A 175 11.90 -19.43 6.28
C THR A 175 12.58 -20.76 6.57
N GLU A 176 13.91 -20.78 6.65
CA GLU A 176 14.67 -21.97 7.04
C GLU A 176 14.23 -22.52 8.41
N GLU A 177 13.98 -21.62 9.37
CA GLU A 177 13.69 -21.98 10.76
C GLU A 177 12.21 -22.32 11.00
N LYS A 178 11.28 -21.74 10.23
CA LYS A 178 9.84 -21.84 10.55
C LYS A 178 8.91 -21.49 9.41
N GLU A 179 7.64 -21.76 9.65
CA GLU A 179 6.52 -21.25 8.86
C GLU A 179 5.71 -20.25 9.70
N ARG A 180 5.42 -19.09 9.12
CA ARG A 180 4.62 -18.03 9.73
C ARG A 180 3.37 -17.80 8.89
N MET A 181 2.21 -18.03 9.50
CA MET A 181 0.92 -17.64 8.94
C MET A 181 0.46 -16.32 9.54
N PHE A 182 -0.07 -15.42 8.71
CA PHE A 182 -0.72 -14.19 9.14
C PHE A 182 -2.08 -14.06 8.43
N GLN A 183 -3.15 -13.91 9.21
CA GLN A 183 -4.52 -13.75 8.72
C GLN A 183 -4.86 -12.25 8.62
N PHE A 184 -5.33 -11.81 7.46
CA PHE A 184 -5.74 -10.42 7.24
C PHE A 184 -7.23 -10.23 7.55
N ASP A 185 -7.52 -9.16 8.29
CA ASP A 185 -8.83 -8.65 8.65
C ASP A 185 -9.00 -7.27 8.00
N ILE A 186 -9.02 -7.27 6.67
CA ILE A 186 -9.22 -6.08 5.83
C ILE A 186 -10.12 -6.37 4.63
N GLN A 187 -10.59 -5.33 3.96
CA GLN A 187 -11.42 -5.49 2.77
C GLN A 187 -10.66 -6.09 1.58
N ASP A 188 -11.37 -6.88 0.79
CA ASP A 188 -10.86 -7.66 -0.34
C ASP A 188 -10.13 -6.78 -1.36
N LEU A 189 -10.66 -5.60 -1.67
CA LEU A 189 -10.02 -4.65 -2.58
C LEU A 189 -8.62 -4.22 -2.13
N ILE A 190 -8.44 -3.99 -0.82
CA ILE A 190 -7.15 -3.61 -0.23
C ILE A 190 -6.22 -4.83 -0.20
N PHE A 191 -6.76 -5.98 0.18
CA PHE A 191 -6.00 -7.23 0.25
C PHE A 191 -5.49 -7.68 -1.12
N ASP A 192 -6.33 -7.59 -2.16
CA ASP A 192 -5.96 -7.93 -3.53
C ASP A 192 -4.86 -7.01 -4.06
N CYS A 193 -4.90 -5.72 -3.71
CA CYS A 193 -3.82 -4.78 -4.05
C CYS A 193 -2.50 -5.22 -3.39
N PHE A 194 -2.52 -5.44 -2.08
CA PHE A 194 -1.36 -5.95 -1.33
C PHE A 194 -0.81 -7.26 -1.90
N LYS A 195 -1.69 -8.25 -2.12
CA LYS A 195 -1.36 -9.58 -2.62
C LYS A 195 -0.69 -9.50 -3.99
N ASN A 196 -1.23 -8.70 -4.91
CA ASN A 196 -0.65 -8.54 -6.24
C ASN A 196 0.74 -7.87 -6.19
N ILE A 197 0.90 -6.84 -5.35
CA ILE A 197 2.19 -6.17 -5.14
C ILE A 197 3.25 -7.15 -4.62
N LEU A 198 2.91 -7.97 -3.61
CA LEU A 198 3.85 -8.93 -3.03
C LEU A 198 4.17 -10.08 -4.00
N ILE A 199 3.17 -10.61 -4.71
CA ILE A 199 3.36 -11.66 -5.73
C ILE A 199 4.32 -11.17 -6.83
N ASP A 200 4.11 -9.97 -7.36
CA ASP A 200 4.96 -9.39 -8.40
C ASP A 200 6.41 -9.21 -7.91
N SER A 201 6.54 -8.77 -6.66
CA SER A 201 7.85 -8.61 -6.02
C SER A 201 8.57 -9.95 -5.84
N CYS A 202 7.88 -11.00 -5.40
CA CYS A 202 8.46 -12.34 -5.33
C CYS A 202 8.81 -12.90 -6.72
N MET A 203 8.02 -12.63 -7.77
CA MET A 203 8.35 -13.06 -9.13
C MET A 203 9.60 -12.36 -9.69
N SER A 204 9.88 -11.13 -9.25
CA SER A 204 11.12 -10.42 -9.58
C SER A 204 12.37 -11.02 -8.91
N LEU A 205 12.19 -11.94 -7.96
CA LEU A 205 13.23 -12.54 -7.14
C LEU A 205 13.35 -14.04 -7.42
N ASN A 206 14.49 -14.46 -8.00
CA ASN A 206 14.69 -15.85 -8.43
C ASN A 206 14.80 -16.87 -7.28
N ASN A 207 14.87 -16.42 -6.04
CA ASN A 207 15.13 -17.24 -4.85
C ASN A 207 13.88 -17.52 -3.98
N ILE A 208 12.71 -17.02 -4.37
CA ILE A 208 11.48 -17.23 -3.62
C ILE A 208 10.56 -18.16 -4.39
N LEU A 209 10.20 -19.28 -3.77
CA LEU A 209 9.18 -20.17 -4.31
C LEU A 209 7.79 -19.56 -4.07
N LEU A 210 7.12 -19.16 -5.15
CA LEU A 210 5.72 -18.77 -5.12
C LEU A 210 4.83 -19.98 -5.36
N THR A 211 4.02 -20.35 -4.37
CA THR A 211 2.97 -21.36 -4.56
C THR A 211 1.61 -20.71 -4.52
N ARG A 212 0.86 -20.86 -5.61
CA ARG A 212 -0.57 -20.60 -5.60
C ARG A 212 -1.22 -21.74 -4.80
N SER A 213 -1.92 -21.44 -3.71
CA SER A 213 -2.82 -22.42 -3.11
C SER A 213 -3.90 -22.78 -4.13
N ARG A 214 -4.38 -24.01 -4.05
CA ARG A 214 -5.42 -24.56 -4.93
C ARG A 214 -6.78 -23.91 -4.67
#